data_AF-A0A920UD05-F1
#
_entry.id   AF-A0A920UD05-F1
#
_cell.length_a   1.000
_cell.length_b   1.000
_cell.length_c   1.000
_cell.angle_alpha   90.00
_cell.angle_beta   90.00
_cell.angle_gamma   90.00
#
_symmetry.space_group_name_H-M   'P 1'
#
loop_
_entity.id
_entity.type
_entity.pdbx_description
1 polymer ?
#
loop_
_entity_poly.entity_id
_entity_poly.type
_entity_poly.pdbx_seq_one_letter_code
_entity_poly.pdbx_strand_id
1 'polypeptide(L)'
;MLHSLLPENPLCLITDDGSSLAPTLAAALIKQGWETAVLRYASTSNLQKRSESHSPKKTLLIELSSSGEPELQSSLKDLETKHGKIGGLINLNPVLPIRFIKSGRWRKCLSPACFHYS
;
A
#
# COMPACT_ATOMS: atom_id res chain seq x y z
N MET A 1 29.86 0.18 -6.16
CA MET A 1 29.63 1.62 -6.00
C MET A 1 28.21 1.94 -6.48
N LEU A 2 27.22 2.01 -5.57
CA LEU A 2 25.84 2.42 -5.89
C LEU A 2 25.58 3.91 -5.60
N HIS A 3 26.51 4.56 -4.88
CA HIS A 3 26.38 5.95 -4.44
C HIS A 3 26.44 7.00 -5.58
N SER A 4 26.86 6.61 -6.79
CA SER A 4 26.98 7.52 -7.95
C SER A 4 25.73 7.57 -8.84
N LEU A 5 24.67 6.83 -8.52
CA LEU A 5 23.47 6.70 -9.38
C LEU A 5 22.21 7.36 -8.79
N LEU A 6 22.23 7.74 -7.52
CA LEU A 6 21.07 8.36 -6.89
C LEU A 6 21.14 9.88 -7.04
N PRO A 7 20.01 10.55 -7.34
CA PRO A 7 19.95 12.01 -7.36
C PRO A 7 20.30 12.56 -5.97
N GLU A 8 20.79 13.81 -5.92
CA GLU A 8 20.92 14.53 -4.65
C GLU A 8 19.53 14.63 -4.00
N ASN A 9 19.41 14.17 -2.76
CA ASN A 9 18.15 14.01 -2.01
C ASN A 9 17.14 13.08 -2.69
N PRO A 10 17.41 11.77 -2.75
CA PRO A 10 16.53 10.85 -3.44
C PRO A 10 15.20 10.72 -2.69
N LEU A 11 14.10 10.98 -3.39
CA LEU A 11 12.75 10.75 -2.90
C LEU A 11 12.43 9.26 -2.99
N CYS A 12 11.99 8.65 -1.89
CA CYS A 12 11.50 7.28 -1.86
C CYS A 12 9.97 7.25 -1.83
N LEU A 13 9.38 6.61 -2.84
CA LEU A 13 7.95 6.33 -2.90
C LEU A 13 7.64 4.98 -2.25
N ILE A 14 6.67 4.94 -1.35
CA ILE A 14 6.25 3.74 -0.62
C ILE A 14 4.76 3.53 -0.86
N THR A 15 4.34 2.34 -1.29
CA THR A 15 2.90 2.03 -1.39
C THR A 15 2.35 1.65 -0.02
N ASP A 16 1.13 2.11 0.29
CA ASP A 16 0.45 1.78 1.55
C ASP A 16 -0.26 0.43 1.43
N ASP A 17 0.15 -0.53 2.26
CA ASP A 17 -0.46 -1.86 2.37
C ASP A 17 -1.70 -1.90 3.27
N GLY A 18 -2.06 -0.76 3.88
CA GLY A 18 -3.14 -0.65 4.85
C GLY A 18 -2.73 -1.03 6.27
N SER A 19 -1.43 -1.27 6.52
CA SER A 19 -0.90 -1.65 7.82
C SER A 19 -0.02 -0.56 8.44
N SER A 20 0.56 -0.83 9.61
CA SER A 20 1.55 0.08 10.21
C SER A 20 2.92 0.07 9.56
N LEU A 21 3.14 -0.77 8.54
CA LEU A 21 4.44 -0.94 7.92
C LEU A 21 4.87 0.28 7.11
N ALA A 22 4.00 0.83 6.25
CA ALA A 22 4.32 2.01 5.43
C ALA A 22 4.85 3.21 6.23
N PRO A 23 4.15 3.72 7.27
CA PRO A 23 4.65 4.85 8.06
C PRO A 23 5.88 4.48 8.91
N THR A 24 6.01 3.23 9.35
CA THR A 24 7.20 2.76 10.09
C THR A 24 8.44 2.78 9.19
N LEU A 25 8.28 2.32 7.95
CA LEU A 25 9.33 2.29 6.95
C LEU A 25 9.72 3.72 6.51
N ALA A 26 8.74 4.59 6.30
CA ALA A 26 8.98 6.00 5.99
C ALA A 26 9.82 6.68 7.10
N ALA A 27 9.48 6.46 8.37
CA ALA A 27 10.24 6.98 9.49
C ALA A 27 11.69 6.46 9.53
N ALA A 28 11.90 5.18 9.19
CA ALA A 28 13.24 4.58 9.13
C ALA A 28 14.09 5.17 7.99
N LEU A 29 13.50 5.39 6.83
CA LEU A 29 14.16 5.99 5.67
C LEU A 29 14.51 7.47 5.90
N ILE A 30 13.63 8.24 6.55
CA ILE A 30 13.92 9.62 6.95
C ILE A 30 15.14 9.68 7.87
N LYS A 31 15.29 8.73 8.81
CA LYS A 31 16.48 8.66 9.67
C LYS A 31 17.77 8.36 8.89
N GLN A 32 17.65 7.74 7.72
CA GLN A 32 18.77 7.48 6.80
C GLN A 32 19.00 8.62 5.79
N GLY A 33 18.27 9.75 5.92
CA GLY A 33 18.45 10.93 5.07
C GLY A 33 17.60 10.93 3.80
N TRP A 34 16.63 10.03 3.65
CA TRP A 34 15.72 10.03 2.51
C TRP A 34 14.51 10.93 2.75
N GLU A 35 14.06 11.62 1.70
CA GLU A 35 12.71 12.17 1.65
C GLU A 35 11.73 11.04 1.30
N THR A 36 10.53 11.03 1.88
CA THR A 36 9.59 9.91 1.72
C THR A 36 8.20 10.38 1.35
N ALA A 37 7.58 9.68 0.40
CA ALA A 37 6.18 9.83 0.04
C ALA A 37 5.45 8.48 0.19
N VAL A 38 4.29 8.48 0.83
CA VAL A 38 3.42 7.32 0.94
C VAL A 38 2.27 7.47 -0.04
N LEU A 39 2.14 6.51 -0.95
CA LEU A 39 1.07 6.41 -1.92
C LEU A 39 -0.05 5.50 -1.38
N ARG A 40 -1.24 6.06 -1.21
CA ARG A 40 -2.42 5.37 -0.71
C ARG A 40 -3.55 5.45 -1.72
N TYR A 41 -4.29 4.35 -1.88
CA TYR A 41 -5.56 4.34 -2.59
C TYR A 41 -6.72 4.47 -1.60
N ALA A 42 -7.77 5.23 -1.94
CA ALA A 42 -8.96 5.36 -1.11
C ALA A 42 -9.66 4.01 -0.81
N SER A 43 -9.46 3.00 -1.66
CA SER A 43 -9.94 1.64 -1.41
C SER A 43 -9.23 0.96 -0.23
N THR A 44 -7.97 1.30 0.06
CA THR A 44 -7.21 0.76 1.19
C THR A 44 -7.42 1.58 2.47
N SER A 45 -7.87 2.84 2.38
CA SER A 45 -8.15 3.70 3.54
C SER A 45 -9.37 3.23 4.36
N ASN A 46 -10.32 2.55 3.71
CA ASN A 46 -11.49 1.97 4.39
C ASN A 46 -11.16 0.79 5.32
N LEU A 47 -9.96 0.21 5.21
CA LEU A 47 -9.59 -0.96 6.00
C LEU A 47 -9.16 -0.63 7.43
N GLN A 48 -8.73 0.60 7.70
CA GLN A 48 -8.48 1.07 9.07
C GLN A 48 -8.78 2.56 9.11
N LYS A 49 -9.79 2.97 9.91
CA LYS A 49 -9.91 4.34 10.44
C LYS A 49 -8.65 4.62 11.26
N ARG A 50 -7.56 4.95 10.58
CA ARG A 50 -6.29 5.21 11.21
C ARG A 50 -6.29 6.69 11.51
N SER A 51 -6.31 7.02 12.80
CA SER A 51 -6.09 8.36 13.27
C SER A 51 -4.85 8.93 12.58
N GLU A 52 -4.97 10.14 12.05
CA GLU A 52 -3.92 10.92 11.38
C GLU A 52 -2.66 11.17 12.26
N SER A 53 -2.55 10.51 13.42
CA SER A 53 -1.61 10.83 14.48
C SER A 53 -0.21 10.21 14.34
N HIS A 54 0.06 9.41 13.30
CA HIS A 54 1.35 8.68 13.20
C HIS A 54 2.04 8.74 11.83
N SER A 55 1.65 9.66 10.93
CA SER A 55 2.59 10.00 9.86
C SER A 55 3.72 10.86 10.46
N PRO A 56 5.00 10.54 10.20
CA PRO A 56 6.08 11.44 10.56
C PRO A 56 5.80 12.82 9.94
N LYS A 57 6.01 13.91 10.68
CA LYS A 57 5.80 15.30 10.18
C LYS A 57 6.55 15.65 8.87
N LYS A 58 7.42 14.75 8.39
CA LYS A 58 8.24 14.87 7.17
C LYS A 58 7.85 13.92 6.04
N THR A 59 6.83 13.08 6.21
CA THR A 59 6.39 12.15 5.16
C THR A 59 5.24 12.76 4.37
N LEU A 60 5.39 12.82 3.05
CA LEU A 60 4.34 13.25 2.13
C LEU A 60 3.30 12.13 2.00
N LEU A 61 2.02 12.48 1.93
CA LEU A 61 0.94 11.53 1.67
C LEU A 61 0.29 11.87 0.33
N ILE A 62 0.24 10.90 -0.56
CA ILE A 62 -0.45 10.97 -1.84
C ILE A 62 -1.66 10.05 -1.73
N GLU A 63 -2.84 10.64 -1.69
CA GLU A 63 -4.09 9.89 -1.65
C GLU A 63 -4.73 9.91 -3.04
N LEU A 64 -4.88 8.73 -3.63
CA LEU A 64 -5.54 8.52 -4.91
C LEU A 64 -6.99 8.12 -4.67
N SER A 65 -7.90 8.81 -5.35
CA SER A 65 -9.34 8.60 -5.24
C SER A 65 -9.78 7.33 -5.98
N SER A 66 -9.10 7.02 -7.07
CA SER A 66 -9.34 5.89 -7.95
C SER A 66 -8.10 5.02 -8.11
N SER A 67 -8.29 3.76 -8.49
CA SER A 67 -7.20 2.88 -8.96
C SER A 67 -6.86 3.10 -10.44
N GLY A 68 -7.26 4.23 -11.01
CA GLY A 68 -7.05 4.56 -12.40
C GLY A 68 -5.64 5.06 -12.69
N GLU A 69 -5.04 4.54 -13.75
CA GLU A 69 -3.71 4.93 -14.22
C GLU A 69 -3.53 6.45 -14.46
N PRO A 70 -4.50 7.19 -15.04
CA PRO A 70 -4.31 8.62 -15.30
C PRO A 70 -4.11 9.46 -14.03
N GLU A 71 -4.83 9.13 -12.95
CA GLU A 71 -4.72 9.86 -11.67
C GLU A 71 -3.38 9.58 -10.99
N LEU A 72 -2.92 8.32 -11.06
CA LEU A 72 -1.60 7.92 -10.58
C LEU A 72 -0.50 8.69 -11.32
N GLN A 73 -0.52 8.69 -12.65
CA GLN A 73 0.49 9.36 -13.46
C GLN A 73 0.54 10.87 -13.20
N SER A 74 -0.63 11.53 -13.09
CA SER A 74 -0.69 12.95 -12.73
C SER A 74 -0.10 13.21 -11.35
N SER A 75 -0.44 12.40 -10.37
CA SER A 75 0.04 12.55 -8.99
C SER A 75 1.55 12.34 -8.87
N LEU A 76 2.11 11.37 -9.60
CA LEU A 76 3.54 11.13 -9.65
C LEU A 76 4.29 12.29 -10.33
N LYS A 77 3.75 12.83 -11.42
CA LYS A 77 4.34 13.98 -12.11
C LYS A 77 4.35 15.23 -11.22
N ASP A 78 3.28 15.46 -10.48
CA ASP A 78 3.18 16.56 -9.52
C ASP A 78 4.17 16.39 -8.36
N LEU A 79 4.33 15.15 -7.88
CA LEU A 79 5.32 14.82 -6.85
C LEU A 79 6.74 15.12 -7.34
N GLU A 80 7.09 14.65 -8.54
CA GLU A 80 8.42 14.90 -9.12
C GLU A 80 8.72 16.38 -9.35
N THR A 81 7.69 17.14 -9.76
CA THR A 81 7.81 18.58 -9.99
C THR A 81 8.08 19.34 -8.68
N LYS A 82 7.49 18.90 -7.56
CA LYS A 82 7.58 19.57 -6.26
C LYS A 82 8.75 19.12 -5.40
N HIS A 83 9.11 17.83 -5.47
CA HIS A 83 10.04 17.17 -4.55
C HIS A 83 11.26 16.55 -5.25
N GLY A 84 11.36 16.69 -6.58
CA GLY A 84 12.44 16.11 -7.36
C GLY A 84 12.20 14.65 -7.74
N LYS A 85 13.17 14.06 -8.44
CA LYS A 85 13.02 12.73 -9.04
C LYS A 85 12.88 11.64 -7.99
N ILE A 86 12.02 10.66 -8.27
CA ILE A 86 11.88 9.46 -7.46
C ILE A 86 13.15 8.62 -7.63
N GLY A 87 13.92 8.48 -6.55
CA GLY A 87 15.16 7.69 -6.51
C GLY A 87 14.94 6.23 -6.08
N GLY A 88 13.78 5.91 -5.53
CA GLY A 88 13.45 4.54 -5.12
C GLY A 88 11.95 4.31 -4.94
N LEU A 89 11.53 3.08 -5.22
CA LEU A 89 10.15 2.60 -5.02
C LEU A 89 10.18 1.37 -4.11
N ILE A 90 9.37 1.40 -3.06
CA ILE A 90 9.10 0.23 -2.22
C ILE A 90 7.62 -0.11 -2.34
N ASN A 91 7.33 -1.21 -3.01
CA ASN A 91 5.98 -1.73 -3.12
C ASN A 91 5.68 -2.66 -1.94
N LEU A 92 4.82 -2.23 -1.02
CA LEU A 92 4.26 -3.08 0.02
C LEU A 92 3.05 -3.84 -0.54
N ASN A 93 3.01 -5.14 -0.31
CA ASN A 93 1.90 -5.96 -0.73
C ASN A 93 0.70 -5.69 0.19
N PRO A 94 -0.49 -5.34 -0.34
CA PRO A 94 -1.65 -5.04 0.48
C PRO A 94 -1.99 -6.21 1.40
N VAL A 95 -2.36 -5.89 2.64
CA VAL A 95 -2.86 -6.91 3.57
C VAL A 95 -4.24 -7.34 3.10
N LEU A 96 -4.29 -8.42 2.33
CA LEU A 96 -5.55 -9.01 1.91
C LEU A 96 -6.31 -9.45 3.16
N PRO A 97 -7.56 -9.00 3.36
CA PRO A 97 -8.38 -9.57 4.41
C PRO A 97 -8.54 -11.05 4.09
N ILE A 98 -8.18 -11.91 5.04
CA ILE A 98 -8.54 -13.33 4.99
C ILE A 98 -10.06 -13.37 4.91
N ARG A 99 -10.60 -13.57 3.71
CA ARG A 99 -12.01 -13.94 3.56
C ARG A 99 -12.10 -15.35 4.12
N PHE A 100 -12.45 -15.47 5.39
CA PHE A 100 -13.06 -16.69 5.88
C PHE A 100 -14.31 -16.88 5.03
N ILE A 101 -14.18 -17.65 3.94
CA ILE A 101 -15.32 -18.35 3.38
C ILE A 101 -15.82 -19.14 4.59
N LYS A 102 -16.96 -18.75 5.16
CA LYS A 102 -17.67 -19.60 6.11
C LYS A 102 -17.88 -20.89 5.33
N SER A 103 -17.03 -21.89 5.55
CA SER A 103 -17.25 -23.21 5.01
C SER A 103 -18.63 -23.59 5.54
N GLY A 104 -19.56 -23.80 4.60
CA GLY A 104 -20.88 -24.28 4.95
C GLY A 104 -20.73 -25.48 5.87
N ARG A 105 -21.60 -25.56 6.88
CA ARG A 105 -21.70 -26.69 7.79
C ARG A 105 -21.67 -27.98 6.97
N TRP A 106 -20.58 -28.73 7.01
CA TRP A 106 -20.53 -30.09 6.48
C TRP A 106 -21.54 -30.91 7.29
N ARG A 107 -22.77 -31.03 6.80
CA ARG A 107 -23.65 -32.07 7.30
C ARG A 107 -23.03 -33.37 6.83
N LYS A 108 -22.58 -34.20 7.76
CA LYS A 108 -22.32 -35.62 7.46
C LYS A 108 -23.63 -36.18 6.91
N CYS A 109 -23.72 -36.38 5.60
CA CYS A 109 -24.75 -37.23 5.02
C CYS A 109 -24.45 -38.65 5.50
N LEU A 110 -25.11 -39.08 6.58
CA LEU A 110 -25.11 -40.45 7.08
C LEU A 110 -26.23 -41.26 6.42
N SER A 111 -26.36 -41.20 5.09
CA SER A 111 -27.26 -42.10 4.37
C SER A 111 -26.76 -42.38 2.95
N PRO A 112 -26.70 -43.65 2.48
CA PRO A 112 -26.07 -44.02 1.21
C PRO A 112 -26.93 -43.78 -0.04
N ALA A 113 -28.11 -43.16 0.08
CA ALA A 113 -29.07 -43.11 -1.02
C ALA A 113 -29.31 -41.66 -1.47
N CYS A 114 -28.44 -41.12 -2.32
CA CYS A 114 -28.73 -39.99 -3.22
C CYS A 114 -27.57 -39.81 -4.22
N PHE A 115 -27.44 -40.75 -5.16
CA PHE A 115 -26.91 -40.44 -6.49
C PHE A 115 -28.02 -40.79 -7.49
N HIS A 116 -28.67 -39.78 -8.04
CA HIS A 116 -29.34 -39.86 -9.33
C HIS A 116 -28.92 -38.63 -10.11
N TYR A 117 -28.25 -38.90 -11.23
CA TYR A 117 -27.90 -37.91 -12.25
C TYR A 117 -29.12 -37.73 -13.16
N SER A 118 -29.51 -36.48 -13.38
CA SER A 118 -30.30 -36.05 -14.54
C SER A 118 -29.77 -34.69 -14.99
#